data_AF-A0A2I0X661-F1
#
_entry.id   AF-A0A2I0X661-F1
#
_cell.length_a   1.000
_cell.length_b   1.000
_cell.length_c   1.000
_cell.angle_alpha   90.00
_cell.angle_beta   90.00
_cell.angle_gamma   90.00
#
_symmetry.space_group_name_H-M   'P 1'
#
loop_
_entity.id
_entity.type
_entity.pdbx_description
1 polymer ?
#
loop_
_entity_poly.entity_id
_entity_poly.type
_entity_poly.pdbx_seq_one_letter_code
_entity_poly.pdbx_strand_id
1 'polypeptide(L)'
;MSKEANNSFSGCLNGDFKEAGAVPTVSAGSISDPASQRRKAVILALGKALPDQLLLQESLVENYFRETNCDDPVMREKLERLCSN
;
A
#
# COMPACT_ATOMS: atom_id res chain seq x y z
N MET A 1 29.14 11.81 -29.42
CA MET A 1 28.52 11.86 -28.08
C MET A 1 27.02 11.71 -28.26
N SER A 2 26.51 10.48 -28.25
CA SER A 2 25.08 10.21 -28.33
C SER A 2 24.75 9.27 -27.19
N LYS A 3 23.96 9.75 -26.23
CA LYS A 3 23.42 8.92 -25.15
C LYS A 3 21.97 8.63 -25.53
N GLU A 4 21.72 7.41 -26.00
CA GLU A 4 20.37 6.87 -26.10
C GLU A 4 19.89 6.54 -24.69
N ALA A 5 18.84 7.22 -24.24
CA ALA A 5 18.15 6.90 -23.00
C ALA A 5 17.15 5.78 -23.30
N ASN A 6 17.59 4.54 -23.06
CA ASN A 6 16.75 3.35 -23.03
C ASN A 6 15.97 3.31 -21.70
N ASN A 7 14.90 4.09 -21.59
CA ASN A 7 13.95 3.95 -20.48
C ASN A 7 13.08 2.70 -20.71
N SER A 8 13.66 1.53 -20.42
CA SER A 8 12.92 0.29 -20.33
C SER A 8 12.11 0.29 -19.04
N PHE A 9 10.86 0.73 -19.13
CA PHE A 9 9.85 0.46 -18.10
C PHE A 9 9.34 -0.96 -18.33
N SER A 10 10.14 -1.95 -17.95
CA SER A 10 9.78 -3.36 -18.07
C SER A 10 9.91 -4.03 -16.72
N GLY A 11 8.77 -4.26 -16.08
CA GLY A 11 8.65 -5.32 -15.08
C GLY A 11 7.97 -4.93 -13.78
N CYS A 12 6.66 -4.72 -13.80
CA CYS A 12 5.79 -4.89 -12.62
C CYS A 12 4.42 -5.43 -13.06
N LEU A 13 4.38 -6.64 -13.62
CA LEU A 13 3.13 -7.38 -13.75
C LEU A 13 3.40 -8.78 -13.22
N ASN A 14 2.82 -9.06 -12.05
CA ASN A 14 2.22 -10.34 -11.62
C ASN A 14 2.15 -10.33 -10.09
N GLY A 15 1.18 -9.61 -9.57
CA GLY A 15 0.71 -9.77 -8.20
C GLY A 15 -0.81 -9.62 -8.24
N ASP A 16 -1.53 -10.72 -8.06
CA ASP A 16 -2.98 -10.77 -7.89
C ASP A 16 -3.37 -10.02 -6.62
N PHE A 17 -3.40 -8.68 -6.69
CA PHE A 17 -4.05 -7.85 -5.69
C PHE A 17 -5.55 -8.11 -5.80
N LYS A 18 -6.10 -8.90 -4.88
CA LYS A 18 -7.53 -9.10 -4.74
C LYS A 18 -8.18 -7.72 -4.53
N GLU A 19 -8.83 -7.23 -5.58
CA GLU A 19 -9.58 -5.99 -5.65
C GLU A 19 -10.63 -5.96 -4.52
N ALA A 20 -10.30 -5.27 -3.43
CA ALA A 20 -11.22 -5.04 -2.33
C ALA A 20 -12.00 -3.75 -2.59
N GLY A 21 -13.23 -3.91 -3.03
CA GLY A 21 -14.29 -2.91 -2.87
C GLY A 21 -14.39 -1.89 -3.99
N ALA A 22 -15.59 -1.81 -4.55
CA ALA A 22 -16.00 -0.88 -5.59
C ALA A 22 -15.46 0.54 -5.36
N VAL A 23 -14.67 1.01 -6.32
CA VAL A 23 -14.43 2.45 -6.49
C VAL A 23 -15.80 3.10 -6.70
N PRO A 24 -16.20 4.15 -5.95
CA PRO A 24 -17.38 4.90 -6.33
C PRO A 24 -17.12 5.51 -7.70
N THR A 25 -17.79 4.97 -8.72
CA THR A 25 -17.88 5.58 -10.05
C THR A 25 -18.56 6.93 -9.86
N VAL A 26 -17.76 7.99 -9.72
CA VAL A 26 -18.26 9.35 -9.75
C VAL A 26 -18.74 9.63 -11.17
N SER A 27 -20.06 9.64 -11.35
CA SER A 27 -20.72 10.10 -12.57
C SER A 27 -20.20 11.50 -12.91
N ALA A 28 -19.42 11.59 -13.98
CA ALA A 28 -19.01 12.87 -14.57
C ALA A 28 -20.25 13.56 -15.13
N GLY A 29 -20.88 14.44 -14.34
CA GLY A 29 -22.10 15.14 -14.71
C GLY A 29 -22.27 16.48 -14.01
N SER A 30 -21.78 17.54 -14.65
CA SER A 30 -22.42 18.86 -14.73
C SER A 30 -21.59 19.78 -15.63
N ILE A 31 -22.23 20.27 -16.70
CA ILE A 31 -21.70 21.28 -17.61
C ILE A 31 -21.36 22.51 -16.75
N SER A 32 -20.08 22.73 -16.52
CA SER A 32 -19.56 23.94 -15.89
C SER A 32 -18.71 24.63 -16.93
N ASP A 33 -18.88 25.95 -17.02
CA ASP A 33 -18.25 26.84 -18.00
C ASP A 33 -16.82 26.41 -18.36
N PRO A 34 -16.42 26.45 -19.64
CA PRO A 34 -15.09 26.03 -20.07
C PRO A 34 -13.94 26.83 -19.42
N ALA A 35 -14.25 27.93 -18.71
CA ALA A 35 -13.30 28.71 -17.92
C ALA A 35 -13.17 28.27 -16.43
N SER A 36 -14.13 27.48 -15.91
CA SER A 36 -14.22 27.07 -14.49
C SER A 36 -13.70 25.66 -14.21
N GLN A 37 -13.16 24.96 -15.21
CA GLN A 37 -12.50 23.66 -15.02
C GLN A 37 -11.06 23.78 -14.51
N ARG A 38 -10.53 25.00 -14.31
CA ARG A 38 -9.08 25.22 -14.17
C ARG A 38 -8.47 24.81 -12.82
N ARG A 39 -9.24 24.43 -11.80
CA ARG A 39 -8.68 24.27 -10.44
C ARG A 39 -9.35 23.20 -9.56
N LYS A 40 -9.63 22.00 -10.10
CA LYS A 40 -9.95 20.84 -9.26
C LYS A 40 -8.75 19.89 -9.27
N ALA A 41 -8.30 19.46 -8.08
CA ALA A 41 -7.24 18.48 -7.98
C ALA A 41 -7.75 17.13 -8.53
N VAL A 42 -6.99 16.53 -9.44
CA VAL A 42 -7.28 15.22 -10.02
C VAL A 42 -6.11 14.29 -9.71
N ILE A 43 -6.41 13.11 -9.19
CA ILE A 43 -5.41 12.07 -8.99
C ILE A 43 -5.03 11.53 -10.38
N LEU A 44 -3.78 11.72 -10.78
CA LEU A 44 -3.30 11.31 -12.10
C LEU A 44 -2.76 9.87 -12.11
N ALA A 45 -2.20 9.42 -10.99
CA ALA A 45 -1.70 8.05 -10.82
C ALA A 45 -1.59 7.70 -9.33
N LEU A 46 -1.72 6.40 -9.02
CA LEU A 46 -1.44 5.83 -7.71
C LEU A 46 -0.46 4.67 -7.89
N GLY A 47 0.54 4.61 -7.01
CA GLY A 47 1.50 3.51 -6.95
C GLY A 47 1.62 2.98 -5.53
N LYS A 48 1.74 1.66 -5.39
CA LYS A 48 2.03 0.97 -4.14
C LYS A 48 3.07 -0.12 -4.41
N ALA A 49 3.98 -0.29 -3.46
CA ALA A 49 4.93 -1.39 -3.43
C ALA A 49 5.02 -1.86 -1.98
N LEU A 50 4.95 -3.17 -1.76
CA LEU A 50 5.22 -3.80 -0.47
C LEU A 50 6.41 -4.75 -0.63
N PRO A 51 7.19 -4.99 0.42
CA PRO A 51 8.14 -6.08 0.44
C PRO A 51 7.45 -7.42 0.17
N ASP A 52 8.16 -8.38 -0.42
CA ASP A 52 7.64 -9.72 -0.68
C ASP A 52 7.29 -10.47 0.62
N GLN A 53 7.93 -10.10 1.73
CA GLN A 53 7.71 -10.73 3.03
C GLN A 53 6.44 -10.17 3.68
N LEU A 54 5.36 -10.97 3.65
CA LEU A 54 4.13 -10.72 4.37
C LEU A 54 4.18 -11.41 5.75
N LEU A 55 3.93 -10.64 6.82
CA LEU A 55 3.73 -11.17 8.16
C LEU A 55 2.32 -10.82 8.64
N LEU A 56 1.56 -11.83 9.07
CA LEU A 56 0.22 -11.64 9.61
C LEU A 56 0.32 -11.09 11.04
N GLN A 57 -0.55 -10.13 11.38
CA GLN A 57 -0.59 -9.52 12.71
C GLN A 57 -0.74 -10.56 13.83
N GLU A 58 -1.49 -11.63 13.58
CA GLU A 58 -1.72 -12.74 14.53
C GLU A 58 -0.42 -13.47 14.89
N SER A 59 0.55 -13.55 13.98
CA SER A 59 1.84 -14.22 14.19
C SER A 59 2.96 -13.26 14.57
N LEU A 60 2.69 -11.96 14.68
CA LEU A 60 3.70 -10.92 14.90
C LEU A 60 4.37 -11.10 16.27
N VAL A 61 3.57 -11.37 17.30
CA VAL A 61 4.07 -11.56 18.66
C VAL A 61 4.99 -12.78 18.69
N GLU A 62 4.53 -13.94 18.24
CA GLU A 62 5.35 -15.17 18.25
C GLU A 62 6.66 -15.01 17.46
N ASN A 63 6.59 -14.44 16.25
CA ASN A 63 7.78 -14.21 15.43
C ASN A 63 8.75 -13.23 16.09
N TYR A 64 8.26 -12.16 16.71
CA TYR A 64 9.09 -11.17 17.38
C TYR A 64 9.91 -11.80 18.51
N PHE A 65 9.27 -12.57 19.39
CA PHE A 65 9.97 -13.24 20.51
C PHE A 65 10.95 -14.30 20.00
N ARG A 66 10.62 -15.01 18.91
CA ARG A 66 11.51 -16.00 18.29
C ARG A 66 12.76 -15.36 17.65
N GLU A 67 12.62 -14.19 17.03
CA GLU A 67 13.70 -13.55 16.26
C GLU A 67 14.59 -12.64 17.12
N THR A 68 14.05 -12.04 18.17
CA THR A 68 14.75 -11.00 18.94
C THR A 68 15.48 -11.50 20.20
N ASN A 69 15.34 -12.80 20.56
CA ASN A 69 15.84 -13.36 21.82
C ASN A 69 15.40 -12.56 23.06
N CYS A 70 14.26 -11.88 22.99
CA CYS A 70 13.67 -11.16 24.10
C CYS A 70 12.81 -12.15 24.90
N ASP A 71 13.16 -12.47 26.15
CA ASP A 71 12.40 -13.41 26.99
C ASP A 71 11.59 -12.70 28.09
N ASP A 72 11.30 -11.41 27.93
CA ASP A 72 10.55 -10.65 28.94
C ASP A 72 9.04 -10.97 28.88
N PRO A 73 8.48 -11.60 29.94
CA PRO A 73 7.06 -11.96 29.98
C PRO A 73 6.14 -10.74 30.00
N VAL A 74 6.58 -9.61 30.58
CA VAL A 74 5.79 -8.37 30.63
C VAL A 74 5.66 -7.77 29.23
N MET A 75 6.73 -7.86 28.44
CA MET A 75 6.70 -7.42 27.04
C MET A 75 5.80 -8.31 26.19
N ARG A 76 5.80 -9.63 26.44
CA ARG A 76 4.93 -10.56 25.73
C ARG A 76 3.46 -10.25 25.97
N GLU A 77 3.05 -10.15 27.22
CA GLU A 77 1.67 -9.83 27.60
C GLU A 77 1.20 -8.49 27.00
N LYS A 78 2.07 -7.47 27.01
CA LYS A 78 1.78 -6.18 26.38
C LYS A 78 1.58 -6.30 24.88
N LEU A 79 2.44 -7.05 24.19
CA LEU A 79 2.36 -7.24 22.74
C LEU A 79 1.13 -8.04 22.34
N GLU A 80 0.79 -9.09 23.09
CA GLU A 80 -0.44 -9.87 22.89
C GLU A 80 -1.69 -8.98 23.00
N ARG A 81 -1.76 -8.12 24.02
CA ARG A 81 -2.86 -7.16 24.19
C ARG A 81 -2.94 -6.11 23.08
N LEU A 82 -1.80 -5.63 22.59
CA LEU A 82 -1.76 -4.58 21.55
C LEU A 82 -2.03 -5.13 20.15
N CYS A 83 -1.71 -6.40 19.90
CA CYS A 83 -1.89 -7.03 18.60
C CYS A 83 -3.23 -7.76 18.46
N SER A 84 -4.00 -7.87 19.54
CA SER A 84 -5.38 -8.38 19.53
C SER A 84 -6.34 -7.20 19.30
N ASN A 85 -6.83 -7.04 18.07
CA ASN A 85 -7.85 -6.04 17.72
C ASN A 85 -9.24 -6.45 18.21
#